data_AF-A0A2J8L5W7-F1
#
_entry.id   AF-A0A2J8L5W7-F1
#
_cell.length_a   1.000
_cell.length_b   1.000
_cell.length_c   1.000
_cell.angle_alpha   90.00
_cell.angle_beta   90.00
_cell.angle_gamma   90.00
#
_symmetry.space_group_name_H-M   'P 1'
#
loop_
_entity.id
_entity.type
_entity.pdbx_description
1 polymer ?
#
loop_
_entity_poly.entity_id
_entity_poly.type
_entity_poly.pdbx_seq_one_letter_code
_entity_poly.pdbx_strand_id
1 'polypeptide(L)'
;MVLTLGESWPVLVGKRFLSLSAADGSDGSHDSWDVERVAEWPWLSGTIRAVSHTDVTKKDLKVCVEFDGESWRKRRWIEVYSLLRRAFLVEHNLVLAERKSPEISERIVQWPAIMYKPLLD
;
A
#
# COMPACT_ATOMS: atom_id res chain seq x y z
N MET A 1 16.87 -19.24 -3.52
CA MET A 1 16.18 -19.40 -4.82
C MET A 1 14.92 -18.55 -4.76
N VAL A 2 14.93 -17.38 -5.40
CA VAL A 2 13.78 -16.46 -5.45
C VAL A 2 13.14 -16.66 -6.82
N LEU A 3 11.89 -17.14 -6.84
CA LEU A 3 11.12 -17.25 -8.07
C LEU A 3 10.61 -15.86 -8.44
N THR A 4 11.37 -15.13 -9.25
CA THR A 4 10.87 -13.93 -9.91
C THR A 4 10.03 -14.37 -11.09
N LEU A 5 8.70 -14.33 -10.95
CA LEU A 5 7.80 -14.42 -12.10
C LEU A 5 8.12 -13.19 -12.97
N GLY A 6 8.65 -13.44 -14.17
CA GLY A 6 8.99 -12.41 -15.15
C GLY A 6 7.80 -11.53 -15.50
N GLU A 7 8.10 -10.41 -16.16
CA GLU A 7 7.28 -9.23 -16.48
C GLU A 7 5.90 -9.53 -17.10
N SER A 8 5.00 -10.15 -16.33
CA SER A 8 3.57 -10.09 -16.53
C SER A 8 3.07 -8.82 -15.84
N TRP A 9 2.11 -8.11 -16.45
CA TRP A 9 1.37 -7.03 -15.80
C TRP A 9 1.04 -7.41 -14.36
N PRO A 10 1.26 -6.51 -13.38
CA PRO A 10 1.09 -6.89 -11.99
C PRO A 10 -0.37 -7.30 -11.78
N VAL A 11 -0.59 -8.58 -11.51
CA VAL A 11 -1.89 -9.08 -11.07
C VAL A 11 -2.18 -8.41 -9.73
N LEU A 12 -3.02 -7.37 -9.77
CA LEU A 12 -3.36 -6.58 -8.58
C LEU A 12 -4.32 -7.34 -7.65
N VAL A 13 -5.20 -8.16 -8.20
CA VAL A 13 -6.17 -8.92 -7.40
C VAL A 13 -5.45 -9.89 -6.47
N GLY A 14 -5.82 -9.86 -5.19
CA GLY A 14 -5.23 -10.65 -4.13
C GLY A 14 -4.02 -10.00 -3.46
N LYS A 15 -3.43 -8.94 -4.03
CA LYS A 15 -2.31 -8.22 -3.43
C LYS A 15 -2.75 -7.32 -2.28
N ARG A 16 -1.84 -7.15 -1.32
CA ARG A 16 -1.96 -6.13 -0.27
C ARG A 16 -1.73 -4.74 -0.86
N PHE A 17 -2.42 -3.74 -0.31
CA PHE A 17 -2.18 -2.34 -0.67
C PHE A 17 -2.04 -1.47 0.58
N LEU A 18 -1.35 -0.34 0.40
CA LEU A 18 -1.34 0.79 1.31
C LEU A 18 -1.84 2.01 0.54
N SER A 19 -2.67 2.83 1.16
CA SER A 19 -3.15 4.04 0.54
C SER A 19 -3.33 5.19 1.50
N LEU A 20 -3.17 6.38 0.95
CA LEU A 20 -3.22 7.63 1.66
C LEU A 20 -4.15 8.57 0.90
N SER A 21 -5.20 9.04 1.55
CA SER A 21 -6.06 10.07 0.99
C SER A 21 -5.36 11.43 1.09
N ALA A 22 -5.57 12.31 0.11
CA ALA A 22 -5.26 13.72 0.29
C ALA A 22 -6.21 14.23 1.38
N ALA A 23 -5.66 14.76 2.48
CA ALA A 23 -6.49 15.28 3.56
C ALA A 23 -7.35 16.44 3.03
N ASP A 24 -8.64 16.42 3.36
CA ASP A 24 -9.49 17.60 3.24
C ASP A 24 -8.91 18.60 4.26
N GLY A 25 -8.49 19.78 3.84
CA GLY A 25 -7.78 20.76 4.68
C GLY A 25 -8.61 21.36 5.82
N SER A 26 -9.16 20.53 6.71
CA SER A 26 -10.13 20.90 7.75
C SER A 26 -9.69 20.53 9.16
N ASP A 27 -8.38 20.52 9.43
CA ASP A 27 -7.94 20.78 10.80
C ASP A 27 -6.61 21.53 10.76
N GLY A 28 -6.55 22.69 11.41
CA GLY A 28 -5.46 23.68 11.35
C GLY A 28 -4.11 23.21 11.93
N SER A 29 -3.88 21.89 11.99
CA SER A 29 -2.57 21.30 12.11
C SER A 29 -1.84 21.50 10.80
N HIS A 30 -0.74 22.26 10.83
CA HIS A 30 0.23 22.35 9.74
C HIS A 30 0.38 20.96 9.11
N ASP A 31 -0.06 20.81 7.85
CA ASP A 31 -0.07 19.56 7.11
C ASP A 31 1.38 19.24 6.69
N SER A 32 2.23 19.05 7.70
CA SER A 32 3.62 18.68 7.51
C SER A 32 3.61 17.21 7.12
N TRP A 33 3.54 16.98 5.82
CA TRP A 33 3.90 15.71 5.19
C TRP A 33 5.40 15.49 5.31
N ASP A 34 5.88 15.58 6.54
CA ASP A 34 7.25 15.34 6.92
C ASP A 34 7.53 13.85 6.71
N VAL A 35 8.43 13.59 5.76
CA VAL A 35 8.82 12.26 5.36
C VAL A 35 9.54 11.54 6.50
N GLU A 36 10.16 12.26 7.44
CA GLU A 36 10.74 11.67 8.65
C GLU A 36 9.69 10.97 9.52
N ARG A 37 8.42 11.41 9.42
CA ARG A 37 7.27 10.86 10.14
C ARG A 37 6.34 10.04 9.23
N VAL A 38 6.81 9.55 8.08
CA VAL A 38 6.01 8.78 7.12
C VAL A 38 5.30 7.57 7.76
N ALA A 39 5.89 6.98 8.80
CA ALA A 39 5.29 5.86 9.53
C ALA A 39 4.01 6.23 10.31
N GLU A 40 3.83 7.52 10.62
CA GLU A 40 2.71 8.05 11.41
C GLU A 40 1.58 8.61 10.54
N TRP A 41 1.78 8.67 9.22
CA TRP A 41 0.75 9.12 8.30
C TRP A 41 -0.49 8.19 8.38
N PRO A 42 -1.70 8.69 8.06
CA PRO A 42 -2.95 7.94 8.18
C PRO A 42 -3.11 6.91 7.05
N TRP A 43 -2.19 5.95 6.98
CA TRP A 43 -2.22 4.87 6.01
C TRP A 43 -3.43 3.96 6.22
N LEU A 44 -4.19 3.77 5.15
CA LEU A 44 -5.18 2.72 5.07
C LEU A 44 -4.58 1.51 4.37
N SER A 45 -4.82 0.31 4.91
CA SER A 45 -4.33 -0.93 4.33
C SER A 45 -5.48 -1.88 4.02
N GLY A 46 -5.25 -2.83 3.12
CA GLY A 46 -6.25 -3.80 2.75
C GLY A 46 -5.79 -4.79 1.68
N THR A 47 -6.77 -5.49 1.11
CA THR A 47 -6.59 -6.42 -0.01
C THR A 47 -7.39 -5.98 -1.22
N ILE A 48 -6.77 -6.02 -2.40
CA ILE A 48 -7.46 -5.76 -3.67
C ILE A 48 -8.27 -7.00 -4.06
N ARG A 49 -9.57 -6.83 -4.31
CA ARG A 49 -10.52 -7.92 -4.61
C ARG A 49 -10.96 -7.95 -6.08
N ALA A 50 -10.95 -6.80 -6.76
CA ALA A 50 -11.23 -6.69 -8.19
C ALA A 50 -10.57 -5.43 -8.78
N VAL A 51 -10.40 -5.40 -10.10
CA VAL A 51 -9.87 -4.26 -10.84
C VAL A 51 -10.74 -3.97 -12.06
N SER A 52 -10.87 -2.69 -12.44
CA SER A 52 -11.62 -2.30 -13.65
C SER A 52 -10.82 -2.57 -14.94
N HIS A 53 -9.49 -2.55 -14.85
CA HIS A 53 -8.59 -2.77 -15.98
C HIS A 53 -7.41 -3.65 -15.57
N THR A 54 -6.93 -4.45 -16.53
CA THR A 54 -5.69 -5.23 -16.40
C THR A 54 -4.45 -4.36 -16.57
N ASP A 55 -4.55 -3.32 -17.41
CA ASP A 55 -3.52 -2.31 -17.62
C ASP A 55 -3.59 -1.26 -16.50
N VAL A 56 -2.54 -1.20 -15.69
CA VAL A 56 -2.43 -0.29 -14.55
C VAL A 56 -2.14 1.15 -14.95
N THR A 57 -1.75 1.41 -16.21
CA THR A 57 -1.43 2.77 -16.68
C THR A 57 -2.67 3.60 -17.00
N LYS A 58 -3.85 2.96 -17.05
CA LYS A 58 -5.13 3.63 -17.31
C LYS A 58 -5.50 4.60 -16.19
N LYS A 59 -5.70 5.87 -16.55
CA LYS A 59 -5.98 6.95 -15.59
C LYS A 59 -7.32 6.81 -14.87
N ASP A 60 -8.27 6.06 -15.44
CA ASP A 60 -9.55 5.71 -14.84
C ASP A 60 -9.53 4.36 -14.10
N LEU A 61 -8.35 3.80 -13.82
CA LEU A 61 -8.20 2.57 -13.06
C LEU A 61 -8.91 2.66 -11.70
N LYS A 62 -9.83 1.72 -11.48
CA LYS A 62 -10.51 1.51 -10.22
C LYS A 62 -10.18 0.15 -9.64
N VAL A 63 -10.07 0.09 -8.33
CA VAL A 63 -9.82 -1.13 -7.56
C VAL A 63 -10.93 -1.33 -6.53
N CYS A 64 -11.53 -2.50 -6.49
CA CYS A 64 -12.44 -2.89 -5.40
C CYS A 64 -11.59 -3.42 -4.25
N VAL A 65 -11.67 -2.78 -3.09
CA VAL A 65 -10.81 -3.10 -1.94
C VAL A 65 -11.63 -3.59 -0.76
N GLU A 66 -11.01 -4.45 0.03
CA GLU A 66 -11.41 -4.80 1.38
C GLU A 66 -10.38 -4.20 2.34
N PHE A 67 -10.79 -3.28 3.21
CA PHE A 67 -9.89 -2.68 4.20
C PHE A 67 -9.66 -3.60 5.40
N ASP A 68 -8.46 -3.53 5.96
CA ASP A 68 -8.14 -4.25 7.19
C ASP A 68 -9.03 -3.75 8.34
N GLY A 69 -9.52 -4.68 9.16
CA GLY A 69 -10.41 -4.37 10.28
C GLY A 69 -11.86 -4.04 9.88
N GLU A 70 -12.19 -3.98 8.59
CA GLU A 70 -13.56 -3.80 8.11
C GLU A 70 -14.21 -5.12 7.66
N SER A 71 -15.55 -5.19 7.74
CA SER A 71 -16.29 -6.32 7.18
C SER A 71 -16.16 -6.35 5.65
N TRP A 72 -16.04 -7.53 5.07
CA TRP A 72 -16.05 -7.74 3.61
C TRP A 72 -17.27 -7.12 2.90
N ARG A 73 -18.38 -6.89 3.62
CA ARG A 73 -19.58 -6.22 3.10
C ARG A 73 -19.39 -4.73 2.84
N LYS A 74 -18.34 -4.12 3.43
CA LYS A 74 -17.96 -2.71 3.23
C LYS A 74 -16.99 -2.50 2.07
N ARG A 75 -16.71 -3.56 1.29
CA ARG A 75 -15.89 -3.44 0.08
C ARG A 75 -16.38 -2.31 -0.81
N ARG A 76 -15.46 -1.49 -1.29
CA ARG A 76 -15.77 -0.33 -2.12
C ARG A 76 -14.78 -0.17 -3.25
N TRP A 77 -15.24 0.43 -4.34
CA TRP A 77 -14.39 0.81 -5.44
C TRP A 77 -13.66 2.11 -5.12
N ILE A 78 -12.40 2.16 -5.50
CA ILE A 78 -11.51 3.30 -5.31
C ILE A 78 -10.88 3.65 -6.65
N GLU A 79 -10.89 4.94 -6.98
CA GLU A 79 -10.10 5.49 -8.09
C GLU A 79 -8.65 5.66 -7.64
N VAL A 80 -7.74 4.98 -8.35
CA VAL A 80 -6.31 4.94 -7.99
C VAL A 80 -5.66 6.29 -8.28
N TYR A 81 -5.93 6.88 -9.44
CA TYR A 81 -5.34 8.14 -9.90
C TYR A 81 -6.20 9.39 -9.63
N SER A 82 -7.10 9.31 -8.64
CA SER A 82 -7.92 10.45 -8.24
C SER A 82 -7.09 11.50 -7.49
N LEU A 83 -7.41 12.78 -7.68
CA LEU A 83 -6.79 13.89 -6.93
C LEU A 83 -7.04 13.81 -5.40
N LEU A 84 -8.06 13.04 -4.99
CA LEU A 84 -8.34 12.77 -3.58
C LEU A 84 -7.37 11.76 -2.96
N ARG A 85 -6.41 11.24 -3.74
CA ARG A 85 -5.44 10.25 -3.31
C ARG A 85 -4.04 10.80 -3.46
N ARG A 86 -3.26 10.68 -2.40
CA ARG A 86 -1.87 11.11 -2.37
C ARG A 86 -0.91 9.97 -2.67
N ALA A 87 -1.22 8.76 -2.21
CA ALA A 87 -0.40 7.59 -2.51
C ALA A 87 -1.25 6.33 -2.64
N PHE A 88 -0.83 5.44 -3.53
CA PHE A 88 -1.36 4.09 -3.63
C PHE A 88 -0.21 3.12 -3.91
N LEU A 89 0.16 2.33 -2.91
CA LEU A 89 1.24 1.37 -2.97
C LEU A 89 0.66 -0.04 -2.99
N VAL A 90 1.27 -0.93 -3.77
CA VAL A 90 0.84 -2.32 -3.90
C VAL A 90 2.00 -3.24 -3.58
N GLU A 91 1.69 -4.33 -2.89
CA GLU A 91 2.62 -5.41 -2.60
C GLU A 91 3.37 -5.86 -3.85
N HIS A 92 4.69 -5.86 -3.78
CA HIS A 92 5.55 -6.30 -4.86
C HIS A 92 6.15 -7.67 -4.58
N ASN A 93 6.82 -7.82 -3.44
CA ASN A 93 7.61 -9.01 -3.10
C ASN A 93 7.87 -9.09 -1.59
N LEU A 94 8.20 -10.31 -1.14
CA LEU A 94 8.68 -10.57 0.21
C LEU A 94 10.20 -10.60 0.22
N VAL A 95 10.79 -9.92 1.20
CA VAL A 95 12.23 -9.89 1.42
C VAL A 95 12.54 -10.26 2.86
N LEU A 96 13.80 -10.60 3.13
CA LEU A 96 14.32 -10.61 4.49
C LEU A 96 14.97 -9.25 4.74
N ALA A 97 14.50 -8.55 5.76
CA ALA A 97 15.00 -7.25 6.16
C ALA A 97 15.65 -7.32 7.54
N GLU A 98 16.71 -6.53 7.74
CA GLU A 98 17.37 -6.41 9.03
C GLU A 98 16.48 -5.66 10.03
N ARG A 99 16.36 -6.22 11.23
CA ARG A 99 15.64 -5.61 12.35
C ARG A 99 16.35 -5.94 13.66
N LYS A 100 16.28 -5.03 14.65
CA LYS A 100 16.67 -5.35 16.03
C LYS A 100 15.77 -6.48 16.56
N SER A 101 16.37 -7.49 17.19
CA SER A 101 15.63 -8.60 17.76
C SER A 101 14.66 -8.08 18.83
N PRO A 102 13.40 -8.53 18.82
CA PRO A 102 12.43 -8.19 19.87
C PRO A 102 12.87 -8.63 21.26
N GLU A 103 13.66 -9.71 21.34
CA GLU A 103 14.12 -10.32 22.59
C GLU A 103 15.46 -9.76 23.06
N ILE A 104 16.34 -9.37 22.13
CA ILE A 104 17.71 -8.91 22.41
C ILE A 104 18.00 -7.69 21.54
N SER A 105 17.84 -6.49 22.10
CA SER A 105 17.88 -5.21 21.36
C SER A 105 19.20 -4.93 20.61
N GLU A 106 20.31 -5.52 21.03
CA GLU A 106 21.65 -5.39 20.41
C GLU A 106 21.87 -6.37 19.23
N ARG A 107 21.01 -7.38 19.09
CA ARG A 107 21.13 -8.39 18.04
C ARG A 107 20.33 -7.97 16.81
N ILE A 108 20.97 -7.97 15.65
CA ILE A 108 20.29 -7.82 14.36
C ILE A 108 19.82 -9.20 13.88
N VAL A 109 18.57 -9.29 13.45
CA VAL A 109 17.96 -10.49 12.88
C VAL A 109 17.39 -10.19 11.50
N GLN A 110 17.34 -11.21 10.65
CA GLN A 110 16.65 -11.17 9.36
C GLN A 110 15.18 -11.53 9.59
N TRP A 111 14.27 -10.63 9.24
CA TRP A 111 12.83 -10.80 9.43
C TRP A 111 12.08 -10.68 8.10
N PRO A 112 11.03 -11.48 7.85
CA PRO A 112 10.19 -11.30 6.67
C PRO A 112 9.57 -9.90 6.64
N ALA A 113 9.74 -9.21 5.52
CA ALA A 113 9.16 -7.91 5.25
C ALA A 113 8.50 -7.89 3.87
N ILE A 114 7.37 -7.19 3.78
CA ILE A 114 6.69 -6.94 2.50
C ILE A 114 7.26 -5.65 1.92
N MET A 115 7.71 -5.72 0.67
CA MET A 115 8.06 -4.54 -0.12
C MET A 115 6.84 -4.11 -0.94
N TYR A 116 6.61 -2.80 -0.99
CA TYR A 116 5.56 -2.19 -1.80
C TYR A 116 6.17 -1.40 -2.97
N LYS A 117 5.43 -1.31 -4.08
CA LYS A 117 5.72 -0.41 -5.21
C LYS A 117 4.58 0.59 -5.40
N PRO A 118 4.87 1.86 -5.72
CA PRO A 118 3.83 2.83 -6.02
C PRO A 118 3.16 2.53 -7.35
N LEU A 119 1.83 2.65 -7.40
CA LEU A 119 1.08 2.87 -8.64
C LEU A 119 0.83 4.37 -8.89
N LEU A 120 0.83 5.15 -7.81
CA LEU A 120 0.72 6.61 -7.74
C LEU A 120 1.76 7.08 -6.72
N ASP A 121 2.53 8.11 -7.07
CA ASP A 121 3.45 8.85 -6.19
C ASP A 121 3.07 10.33 -6.05
#